data_AF-A0A0Q9D026-F1
#
_entry.id   AF-A0A0Q9D026-F1
#
_cell.length_a   1.000
_cell.length_b   1.000
_cell.length_c   1.000
_cell.angle_alpha   90.00
_cell.angle_beta   90.00
_cell.angle_gamma   90.00
#
_symmetry.space_group_name_H-M   'P 1'
#
loop_
_entity.id
_entity.type
_entity.pdbx_description
1 polymer ?
#
loop_
_entity_poly.entity_id
_entity_poly.type
_entity_poly.pdbx_seq_one_letter_code
_entity_poly.pdbx_strand_id
1 'polypeptide(L)'
;MTCYTDATDTKKITREIERNLQVEDKAIEVLQLIATLCLTTELSEDPMTLWLRLLSENGVTAQKWKGSKDVIEIYPSGTHGVGKSDRLWFQLGETSVAVIKAYESEH
;
A
#
# COMPACT_ATOMS: atom_id res chain seq x y z
N MET A 1 -7.07 -20.70 10.40
CA MET A 1 -6.21 -19.53 10.17
C MET A 1 -7.07 -18.48 9.50
N THR A 2 -7.25 -17.33 10.14
CA THR A 2 -7.99 -16.21 9.55
C THR A 2 -6.95 -15.20 9.06
N CYS A 3 -6.94 -14.95 7.76
CA CYS A 3 -6.03 -13.98 7.14
C CYS A 3 -6.77 -12.68 6.84
N TYR A 4 -6.01 -11.62 6.53
CA TYR A 4 -6.61 -10.37 6.07
C TYR A 4 -7.38 -10.55 4.75
N THR A 5 -8.45 -9.79 4.59
CA THR A 5 -9.14 -9.64 3.31
C THR A 5 -8.61 -8.41 2.59
N ASP A 6 -8.22 -8.54 1.32
CA ASP A 6 -7.97 -7.38 0.46
C ASP A 6 -9.30 -6.78 0.00
N ALA A 7 -9.61 -5.59 0.51
CA ALA A 7 -10.81 -4.82 0.21
C ALA A 7 -10.54 -3.67 -0.78
N THR A 8 -9.40 -3.69 -1.46
CA THR A 8 -9.04 -2.70 -2.48
C THR A 8 -10.05 -2.71 -3.64
N ASP A 9 -10.63 -1.56 -3.98
CA ASP A 9 -11.34 -1.40 -5.24
C ASP A 9 -10.32 -1.30 -6.38
N THR A 10 -9.88 -2.47 -6.87
CA THR A 10 -8.82 -2.56 -7.89
C THR A 10 -9.14 -1.74 -9.13
N LYS A 11 -10.40 -1.71 -9.58
CA LYS A 11 -10.80 -0.95 -10.78
C LYS A 11 -10.63 0.55 -10.56
N LYS A 12 -11.02 1.05 -9.39
CA LYS A 12 -10.84 2.45 -9.03
C LYS A 12 -9.34 2.79 -8.91
N ILE A 13 -8.58 2.00 -8.16
CA ILE A 13 -7.17 2.29 -7.89
C ILE A 13 -6.31 2.18 -9.15
N THR A 14 -6.54 1.20 -10.01
CA THR A 14 -5.82 1.10 -11.30
C THR A 14 -6.03 2.36 -12.15
N ARG A 15 -7.25 2.89 -12.22
CA ARG A 15 -7.51 4.15 -12.93
C ARG A 15 -6.82 5.35 -12.29
N GLU A 16 -6.71 5.39 -10.96
CA GLU A 16 -5.97 6.44 -10.28
C GLU A 16 -4.46 6.32 -10.55
N ILE A 17 -3.92 5.10 -10.60
CA ILE A 17 -2.52 4.83 -10.97
C ILE A 17 -2.23 5.36 -12.37
N GLU A 18 -2.99 4.92 -13.37
CA GLU A 18 -2.85 5.31 -14.79
C GLU A 18 -2.98 6.82 -15.01
N ARG A 19 -3.76 7.50 -14.16
CA ARG A 19 -4.00 8.93 -14.30
C ARG A 19 -2.97 9.80 -13.58
N ASN A 20 -2.49 9.34 -12.43
CA ASN A 20 -1.81 10.22 -11.48
C ASN A 20 -0.33 9.88 -11.27
N LEU A 21 0.12 8.66 -11.53
CA LEU A 21 1.47 8.24 -11.16
C LEU A 21 2.44 8.31 -12.35
N GLN A 22 3.70 8.58 -12.06
CA GLN A 22 4.75 8.60 -13.08
C GLN A 22 5.19 7.19 -13.47
N VAL A 23 5.17 6.24 -12.52
CA VAL A 23 5.64 4.85 -12.72
C VAL A 23 4.55 3.86 -12.31
N GLU A 24 3.62 3.63 -13.24
CA GLU A 24 2.44 2.79 -13.03
C GLU A 24 2.76 1.35 -12.63
N ASP A 25 3.71 0.72 -13.34
CA ASP A 25 4.08 -0.68 -13.14
C ASP A 25 4.51 -0.97 -11.69
N LYS A 26 5.23 -0.03 -11.06
CA LYS A 26 5.68 -0.18 -9.67
C LYS A 26 4.51 -0.14 -8.69
N ALA A 27 3.52 0.70 -8.94
CA ALA A 27 2.32 0.72 -8.12
C ALA A 27 1.47 -0.55 -8.30
N ILE A 28 1.39 -1.07 -9.53
CA ILE A 28 0.70 -2.33 -9.83
C ILE A 28 1.39 -3.53 -9.15
N GLU A 29 2.73 -3.58 -9.19
CA GLU A 29 3.51 -4.60 -8.46
C GLU A 29 3.19 -4.57 -6.95
N VAL A 30 3.09 -3.39 -6.34
CA VAL A 30 2.71 -3.26 -4.92
C VAL A 30 1.28 -3.74 -4.67
N LEU A 31 0.31 -3.45 -5.55
CA LEU A 31 -1.05 -3.97 -5.40
C LEU A 31 -1.09 -5.50 -5.41
N GLN A 32 -0.36 -6.12 -6.34
CA GLN A 32 -0.27 -7.58 -6.45
C GLN A 32 0.42 -8.20 -5.23
N LEU A 33 1.45 -7.54 -4.71
CA LEU A 33 2.13 -7.95 -3.48
C LEU A 33 1.16 -7.91 -2.28
N ILE A 34 0.42 -6.81 -2.08
CA ILE A 34 -0.54 -6.68 -0.99
C ILE A 34 -1.62 -7.77 -1.07
N ALA A 35 -2.17 -8.00 -2.27
CA ALA A 35 -3.14 -9.06 -2.50
C ALA A 35 -2.57 -10.44 -2.14
N THR A 36 -1.31 -10.71 -2.48
CA THR A 36 -0.61 -11.96 -2.15
C THR A 36 -0.38 -12.09 -0.64
N LEU A 37 0.06 -11.02 0.03
CA LEU A 37 0.28 -11.01 1.47
C LEU A 37 -1.03 -11.25 2.24
N CYS A 38 -2.16 -10.73 1.77
CA CYS A 38 -3.47 -10.98 2.39
C CYS A 38 -3.83 -12.48 2.44
N LEU A 39 -3.36 -13.29 1.48
CA LEU A 39 -3.66 -14.73 1.45
C LEU A 39 -2.94 -15.52 2.56
N THR A 40 -1.80 -15.03 3.04
CA THR A 40 -0.91 -15.77 3.94
C THR A 40 -0.71 -15.09 5.29
N THR A 41 -1.06 -13.81 5.42
CA THR A 41 -0.82 -13.02 6.63
C THR A 41 -1.97 -13.19 7.61
N GLU A 42 -1.68 -13.76 8.77
CA GLU A 42 -2.62 -13.85 9.90
C GLU A 42 -2.97 -12.46 10.46
N LEU A 43 -4.18 -12.35 11.00
CA LEU A 43 -4.58 -11.17 11.75
C LEU A 43 -3.66 -10.95 12.98
N SER A 44 -3.45 -9.69 13.34
CA SER A 44 -2.57 -9.30 14.44
C SER A 44 -3.20 -8.23 15.31
N GLU A 45 -2.87 -8.23 16.60
CA GLU A 45 -3.25 -7.16 17.53
C GLU A 45 -2.54 -5.83 17.22
N ASP A 46 -1.42 -5.87 16.48
CA ASP A 46 -0.74 -4.68 15.95
C ASP A 46 -0.58 -4.76 14.42
N PRO A 47 -1.66 -4.47 13.66
CA PRO A 47 -1.62 -4.48 12.20
C PRO A 47 -0.61 -3.50 11.62
N MET A 48 -0.42 -2.34 12.25
CA MET A 48 0.46 -1.28 11.74
C MET A 48 1.91 -1.74 11.69
N THR A 49 2.42 -2.26 12.81
CA THR A 49 3.80 -2.75 12.87
C THR A 49 3.99 -3.97 11.97
N LEU A 50 3.00 -4.88 11.91
CA LEU A 50 3.04 -6.05 11.04
C LEU A 50 3.16 -5.65 9.56
N TRP A 51 2.27 -4.79 9.07
CA TRP A 51 2.23 -4.43 7.65
C TRP A 51 3.44 -3.59 7.22
N LEU A 52 3.92 -2.67 8.05
CA LEU A 52 5.18 -1.95 7.77
C LEU A 52 6.37 -2.91 7.66
N ARG A 53 6.44 -3.91 8.54
CA ARG A 53 7.49 -4.94 8.47
C ARG A 53 7.39 -5.78 7.22
N LEU A 54 6.20 -6.28 6.87
CA LEU A 54 5.99 -7.11 5.67
C LEU A 54 6.34 -6.36 4.38
N LEU A 55 5.94 -5.09 4.28
CA LEU A 55 6.28 -4.25 3.12
C LEU A 55 7.81 -4.07 3.01
N SER A 56 8.47 -3.77 4.13
CA SER A 56 9.93 -3.63 4.20
C SER A 56 10.68 -4.93 3.83
N GLU A 57 10.22 -6.08 4.36
CA GLU A 57 10.77 -7.41 4.04
C GLU A 57 10.65 -7.75 2.54
N ASN A 58 9.67 -7.17 1.85
CA ASN A 58 9.48 -7.31 0.40
C ASN A 58 10.07 -6.14 -0.41
N GLY A 59 10.91 -5.30 0.21
CA GLY A 59 11.61 -4.20 -0.46
C GLY A 59 10.73 -2.98 -0.79
N VAL A 60 9.52 -2.91 -0.26
CA VAL A 60 8.61 -1.78 -0.44
C VAL A 60 8.87 -0.74 0.63
N THR A 61 9.22 0.48 0.20
CA THR A 61 9.39 1.60 1.12
C THR A 61 8.01 2.12 1.54
N ALA A 62 7.76 2.18 2.85
CA ALA A 62 6.50 2.61 3.42
C ALA A 62 6.70 3.24 4.80
N GLN A 63 5.78 4.13 5.20
CA GLN A 63 5.76 4.71 6.53
C GLN A 63 4.34 4.92 7.02
N LYS A 64 4.14 4.99 8.34
CA LYS A 64 2.85 5.41 8.91
C LYS A 64 2.55 6.86 8.50
N TRP A 65 1.36 7.10 7.96
CA TRP A 65 0.90 8.45 7.66
C TRP A 65 0.58 9.19 8.97
N LYS A 66 1.22 10.35 9.18
CA LYS A 66 1.06 11.13 10.44
C LYS A 66 -0.38 11.61 10.68
N GLY A 67 -1.13 11.84 9.61
CA GLY A 67 -2.52 12.31 9.68
C GLY A 67 -3.56 11.22 9.95
N SER A 68 -3.18 9.94 10.06
CA SER A 68 -4.12 8.86 10.37
C SER A 68 -3.59 7.87 11.40
N LYS A 69 -4.51 7.17 12.06
CA LYS A 69 -4.19 6.08 12.99
C LYS A 69 -3.90 4.76 12.27
N ASP A 70 -4.44 4.59 11.06
CA ASP A 70 -4.59 3.33 10.35
C ASP A 70 -4.11 3.37 8.89
N VAL A 71 -3.49 4.47 8.45
CA VAL A 71 -2.99 4.60 7.07
C VAL A 71 -1.48 4.50 7.04
N ILE A 72 -0.99 3.67 6.12
CA ILE A 72 0.39 3.60 5.67
C ILE A 72 0.50 4.34 4.33
N GLU A 73 1.48 5.22 4.23
CA GLU A 73 1.90 5.83 2.97
C GLU A 73 2.99 4.95 2.35
N ILE A 74 2.73 4.45 1.14
CA ILE A 74 3.64 3.59 0.39
C ILE A 74 4.27 4.37 -0.75
N TYR A 75 5.56 4.13 -0.97
CA TYR A 75 6.39 4.70 -2.03
C TYR A 75 6.71 3.61 -3.04
N PRO A 76 5.86 3.38 -4.05
CA PRO A 76 6.01 2.24 -4.96
C PRO A 76 7.35 2.25 -5.71
N SER A 77 7.85 3.43 -6.07
CA SER A 77 9.14 3.63 -6.74
C SER A 77 10.28 4.00 -5.77
N GLY A 78 10.03 3.95 -4.46
CA GLY A 78 10.94 4.45 -3.43
C GLY A 78 10.95 5.98 -3.31
N THR A 79 11.95 6.51 -2.59
CA THR A 79 12.05 7.94 -2.24
C THR A 79 13.03 8.74 -3.11
N HIS A 80 13.59 8.11 -4.15
CA HIS A 80 14.60 8.70 -5.03
C HIS A 80 14.33 8.35 -6.50
N GLY A 81 14.75 9.20 -7.43
CA GLY A 81 14.59 8.96 -8.87
C GLY A 81 13.21 9.31 -9.43
N VAL A 82 12.86 8.70 -10.56
CA VAL A 82 11.55 8.85 -11.23
C VAL A 82 10.47 8.15 -10.40
N GLY A 83 9.30 8.78 -10.23
CA GLY A 83 8.24 8.25 -9.38
C GLY A 83 8.50 8.40 -7.87
N LYS A 84 9.55 9.13 -7.45
CA LYS A 84 9.79 9.45 -6.03
C LYS A 84 8.63 10.18 -5.35
N SER A 85 7.77 10.82 -6.14
CA SER A 85 6.56 11.52 -5.71
C SER A 85 5.33 10.62 -5.73
N ASP A 86 5.39 9.43 -6.35
CA ASP A 86 4.27 8.50 -6.40
C ASP A 86 3.95 7.97 -4.99
N ARG A 87 2.67 7.94 -4.65
CA ARG A 87 2.16 7.48 -3.35
C ARG A 87 0.95 6.59 -3.51
N LEU A 88 0.89 5.56 -2.66
CA LEU A 88 -0.34 4.82 -2.38
C LEU A 88 -0.71 5.01 -0.91
N TRP A 89 -1.98 5.28 -0.63
CA TRP A 89 -2.50 5.17 0.74
C TRP A 89 -3.07 3.78 0.96
N PHE A 90 -2.52 3.10 1.94
CA PHE A 90 -2.90 1.75 2.34
C PHE A 90 -3.52 1.80 3.73
N GLN A 91 -4.82 1.55 3.81
CA GLN A 91 -5.60 1.60 5.04
C GLN A 91 -5.70 0.21 5.67
N LEU A 92 -5.53 0.17 6.99
CA LEU A 92 -5.61 -1.02 7.82
C LEU A 92 -6.94 -1.06 8.59
N GLY A 93 -7.66 -2.17 8.48
CA GLY A 93 -8.79 -2.52 9.33
C GLY A 93 -8.46 -3.72 10.22
N GLU A 94 -9.41 -4.10 11.07
CA GLU A 94 -9.25 -5.24 12.00
C GLU A 94 -9.11 -6.58 11.26
N THR A 95 -9.82 -6.74 10.14
CA THR A 95 -9.88 -8.00 9.37
C THR A 95 -9.64 -7.81 7.87
N SER A 96 -9.53 -6.56 7.43
CA SER A 96 -9.34 -6.21 6.02
C SER A 96 -8.36 -5.07 5.87
N VAL A 97 -7.75 -4.98 4.70
CA VAL A 97 -6.87 -3.89 4.31
C VAL A 97 -7.23 -3.44 2.91
N ALA A 98 -6.91 -2.20 2.55
CA ALA A 98 -7.20 -1.69 1.22
C ALA A 98 -6.22 -0.60 0.81
N VAL A 99 -5.82 -0.59 -0.46
CA VAL A 99 -5.30 0.63 -1.07
C VAL A 99 -6.50 1.51 -1.42
N ILE A 100 -6.54 2.71 -0.85
CA ILE A 100 -7.70 3.61 -0.91
C ILE A 100 -7.49 4.81 -1.84
N LYS A 101 -6.23 5.10 -2.19
CA LYS A 101 -5.84 6.23 -3.02
C LYS A 101 -4.49 6.00 -3.71
N ALA A 102 -4.38 6.37 -4.99
CA ALA A 102 -3.11 6.55 -5.69
C ALA A 102 -2.95 8.01 -6.15
N TYR A 103 -1.83 8.65 -5.79
CA TYR A 103 -1.59 10.06 -6.10
C TYR A 103 -0.11 10.38 -6.22
N GLU A 104 0.20 11.43 -6.97
CA GLU A 104 1.52 12.07 -6.94
C GLU A 104 1.54 13.13 -5.84
N SER A 105 2.54 13.06 -4.95
CA SER A 105 2.80 14.05 -3.92
C SER A 105 3.50 15.28 -4.51
N GLU A 106 2.96 16.47 -4.27
CA GLU A 106 3.58 17.76 -4.66
C GLU A 106 4.78 18.16 -3.77
N HIS A 107 5.06 17.38 -2.73
CA HIS A 107 6.17 17.60 -1.79
C HIS A 107 7.51 17.01 -2.25
#